data_AF-A0A932MRJ1-F1
#
_entry.id   AF-A0A932MRJ1-F1
#
_cell.length_a   1.000
_cell.length_b   1.000
_cell.length_c   1.000
_cell.angle_alpha   90.00
_cell.angle_beta   90.00
_cell.angle_gamma   90.00
#
_symmetry.space_group_name_H-M   'P 1'
#
loop_
_entity.id
_entity.type
_entity.pdbx_description
1 polymer ?
#
loop_
_entity_poly.entity_id
_entity_poly.type
_entity_poly.pdbx_seq_one_letter_code
_entity_poly.pdbx_strand_id
1 'polypeptide(L)'
;MNTKLTPALKGLITGLLMIGIALASFYGRLPADSPLQYLVYFIYTAGIAWTILAYQRSGTFTGKFWDAFNQGFRCFIIVTLMMVAFTVIFSKMHPEFSTETARMYKEQLVKEAKSKTPAEIEEEVTRYKNGYTTMLVYSSIFGYLIIGAAVTAVTAAITTRRR
;
A
#
# COMPACT_ATOMS: atom_id res chain seq x y z
N MET A 1 -6.53 -0.21 33.37
CA MET A 1 -6.67 0.89 32.39
C MET A 1 -6.90 0.27 31.02
N ASN A 2 -8.15 0.07 30.60
CA ASN A 2 -8.47 -0.51 29.29
C ASN A 2 -8.25 0.56 28.21
N THR A 3 -7.05 0.64 27.65
CA THR A 3 -6.77 1.50 26.50
C THR A 3 -7.53 0.94 25.30
N LYS A 4 -8.74 1.45 25.06
CA LYS A 4 -9.49 1.19 23.82
C LYS A 4 -8.70 1.79 22.66
N LEU A 5 -7.88 0.97 21.99
CA LEU A 5 -7.11 1.39 20.82
C LEU A 5 -8.06 1.93 19.74
N THR A 6 -7.87 3.19 19.37
CA THR A 6 -8.65 3.84 18.32
C THR A 6 -8.32 3.23 16.95
N PRO A 7 -9.24 3.32 15.97
CA PRO A 7 -8.95 2.86 14.60
C PRO A 7 -7.71 3.49 13.99
N ALA A 8 -7.50 4.79 14.25
CA ALA A 8 -6.34 5.51 13.77
C ALA A 8 -5.03 4.96 14.37
N LEU A 9 -5.03 4.63 15.68
CA LEU A 9 -3.86 4.05 16.33
C LEU A 9 -3.56 2.63 15.82
N LYS A 10 -4.59 1.83 15.52
CA LYS A 10 -4.41 0.53 14.86
C LYS A 10 -3.87 0.68 13.45
N GLY A 11 -4.34 1.69 12.71
CA GLY A 11 -3.78 2.08 11.42
C GLY A 11 -2.29 2.43 11.54
N LEU A 12 -1.92 3.20 12.55
CA LEU A 12 -0.52 3.55 12.81
C LEU A 12 0.35 2.33 13.11
N ILE A 13 -0.11 1.43 13.99
CA ILE A 13 0.59 0.17 14.29
C ILE A 13 0.74 -0.68 13.02
N THR A 14 -0.34 -0.82 12.24
CA THR A 14 -0.34 -1.60 10.99
C THR A 14 0.65 -1.00 9.98
N GLY A 15 0.63 0.32 9.80
CA GLY A 15 1.54 1.04 8.91
C GLY A 15 3.01 0.90 9.34
N LEU A 16 3.31 1.01 10.64
CA LEU A 16 4.66 0.79 11.16
C LEU A 16 5.15 -0.64 10.91
N LEU A 17 4.30 -1.64 11.11
CA LEU A 17 4.63 -3.04 10.81
C LEU A 17 4.91 -3.25 9.31
N MET A 18 4.07 -2.69 8.44
CA MET A 18 4.26 -2.75 6.99
C MET A 18 5.59 -2.11 6.56
N ILE A 19 5.90 -0.93 7.10
CA ILE A 19 7.18 -0.24 6.85
C ILE A 19 8.36 -1.08 7.35
N GLY A 20 8.25 -1.64 8.56
CA GLY A 20 9.28 -2.51 9.13
C GLY A 20 9.57 -3.73 8.25
N ILE A 21 8.53 -4.39 7.73
CA ILE A 21 8.68 -5.52 6.80
C ILE A 21 9.30 -5.08 5.48
N ALA A 22 8.89 -3.93 4.93
CA ALA A 22 9.47 -3.40 3.70
C ALA A 22 10.97 -3.11 3.85
N LEU A 23 11.38 -2.47 4.96
CA LEU A 23 12.78 -2.20 5.26
C LEU A 23 13.58 -3.48 5.50
N ALA A 24 13.03 -4.43 6.26
CA ALA A 24 13.67 -5.73 6.49
C ALA A 24 13.89 -6.50 5.17
N SER A 25 12.93 -6.42 4.24
CA SER A 25 13.06 -7.03 2.91
C SER A 25 14.19 -6.40 2.11
N PHE A 26 14.26 -5.08 2.13
CA PHE A 26 15.30 -4.32 1.42
C PHE A 26 16.69 -4.61 1.96
N TYR A 27 16.91 -4.49 3.28
CA TYR A 27 18.22 -4.77 3.89
C TYR A 27 18.60 -6.26 3.85
N GLY A 28 17.60 -7.15 3.83
CA GLY A 28 17.79 -8.58 3.61
C GLY A 28 18.16 -8.95 2.16
N ARG A 29 18.22 -7.98 1.24
CA ARG A 29 18.46 -8.18 -0.20
C ARG A 29 17.52 -9.22 -0.81
N LEU A 30 16.29 -9.27 -0.32
CA LEU A 30 15.30 -10.18 -0.84
C LEU A 30 14.88 -9.74 -2.24
N PRO A 31 14.60 -10.68 -3.16
CA PRO A 31 14.11 -10.36 -4.49
C PRO A 31 12.85 -9.48 -4.43
N ALA A 32 12.67 -8.58 -5.39
CA ALA A 32 11.50 -7.71 -5.42
C ALA A 32 10.21 -8.52 -5.54
N ASP A 33 10.22 -9.62 -6.28
CA ASP A 33 9.17 -10.63 -6.46
C ASP A 33 9.02 -11.61 -5.27
N SER A 34 9.67 -11.33 -4.14
CA SER A 34 9.61 -12.16 -2.94
C SER A 34 8.18 -12.29 -2.39
N PRO A 35 7.83 -13.46 -1.81
CA PRO A 35 6.60 -13.65 -1.03
C PRO A 35 6.35 -12.59 0.04
N LEU A 36 7.38 -11.85 0.49
CA LEU A 36 7.20 -10.76 1.45
C LEU A 36 6.33 -9.60 0.93
N GLN A 37 6.24 -9.37 -0.39
CA GLN A 37 5.28 -8.40 -0.91
C GLN A 37 3.85 -8.80 -0.55
N TYR A 38 3.51 -10.08 -0.68
CA TYR A 38 2.21 -10.60 -0.25
C TYR A 38 2.03 -10.53 1.26
N LEU A 39 3.12 -10.66 2.04
CA LEU A 39 3.08 -10.48 3.49
C LEU A 39 2.69 -9.06 3.89
N VAL A 40 3.20 -8.03 3.20
CA VAL A 40 2.80 -6.63 3.46
C VAL A 40 1.31 -6.44 3.24
N TYR A 41 0.76 -6.98 2.14
CA TYR A 41 -0.68 -6.94 1.88
C TYR A 41 -1.47 -7.78 2.90
N PHE A 42 -0.96 -8.92 3.33
CA PHE A 42 -1.57 -9.73 4.38
C PHE A 42 -1.67 -8.95 5.70
N ILE A 43 -0.59 -8.31 6.14
CA ILE A 43 -0.60 -7.46 7.35
C ILE A 43 -1.57 -6.29 7.20
N TYR A 44 -1.61 -5.67 6.02
CA TYR A 44 -2.54 -4.59 5.73
C TYR A 44 -4.00 -5.03 5.90
N THR A 45 -4.38 -6.12 5.24
CA THR A 45 -5.74 -6.68 5.31
C THR A 45 -6.08 -7.15 6.72
N ALA A 46 -5.15 -7.80 7.42
CA ALA A 46 -5.31 -8.24 8.80
C ALA A 46 -5.51 -7.06 9.76
N GLY A 47 -4.79 -5.95 9.59
CA GLY A 47 -4.93 -4.73 10.39
C GLY A 47 -6.31 -4.08 10.25
N ILE A 48 -6.83 -4.03 9.03
CA ILE A 48 -8.20 -3.56 8.74
C ILE A 48 -9.23 -4.50 9.39
N ALA A 49 -9.10 -5.80 9.16
CA ALA A 49 -10.02 -6.79 9.69
C ALA A 49 -10.04 -6.77 11.24
N TRP A 50 -8.86 -6.71 11.87
CA TRP A 50 -8.73 -6.56 13.31
C TRP A 50 -9.44 -5.30 13.83
N THR A 51 -9.35 -4.19 13.11
CA THR A 51 -10.01 -2.94 13.48
C THR A 51 -11.53 -3.12 13.54
N ILE A 52 -12.12 -3.72 12.51
CA ILE A 52 -13.58 -3.92 12.41
C ILE A 52 -14.06 -4.98 13.41
N LEU A 53 -13.35 -6.10 13.55
CA LEU A 53 -13.70 -7.17 14.49
C LEU A 53 -13.62 -6.71 15.95
N ALA A 54 -12.66 -5.86 16.29
CA ALA A 54 -12.57 -5.27 17.62
C ALA A 54 -13.71 -4.27 17.88
N TYR A 55 -14.16 -3.53 16.85
CA TYR A 55 -15.36 -2.69 16.98
C TYR A 55 -16.62 -3.53 17.19
N GLN A 56 -16.77 -4.66 16.49
CA GLN A 56 -17.88 -5.58 16.67
C GLN A 56 -18.00 -6.12 18.11
N ARG A 57 -16.86 -6.32 18.78
CA ARG A 57 -16.80 -6.77 20.19
C ARG A 57 -16.94 -5.63 21.20
N SER A 58 -17.07 -4.38 20.75
CA SER A 58 -17.20 -3.23 21.62
C SER A 58 -18.64 -3.02 22.07
N GLY A 59 -18.83 -2.48 23.28
CA GLY A 59 -20.17 -2.05 23.76
C GLY A 59 -20.78 -0.87 22.98
N THR A 60 -20.06 -0.32 21.99
CA THR A 60 -20.51 0.78 21.11
C THR A 60 -20.88 0.30 19.71
N PHE A 61 -20.96 -1.03 19.50
CA PHE A 61 -21.32 -1.61 18.22
C PHE A 61 -22.81 -1.42 17.94
N THR A 62 -23.14 -0.84 16.78
CA THR A 62 -24.52 -0.50 16.40
C THR A 62 -25.17 -1.55 15.50
N GLY A 63 -24.41 -2.53 14.99
CA GLY A 63 -24.90 -3.48 13.98
C GLY A 63 -25.06 -2.90 12.57
N LYS A 64 -24.71 -1.63 12.34
CA LYS A 64 -24.88 -0.97 11.03
C LYS A 64 -23.62 -1.10 10.17
N PHE A 65 -23.81 -1.38 8.88
CA PHE A 65 -22.72 -1.53 7.92
C PHE A 65 -21.82 -0.29 7.89
N TRP A 66 -22.42 0.90 7.79
CA TRP A 66 -21.69 2.15 7.67
C TRP A 66 -20.83 2.45 8.89
N ASP A 67 -21.27 2.10 10.10
CA ASP A 67 -20.48 2.32 11.30
C ASP A 67 -19.25 1.42 11.32
N ALA A 68 -19.39 0.14 10.93
CA ALA A 68 -18.28 -0.79 10.77
C ALA A 68 -17.32 -0.37 9.65
N PHE A 69 -17.85 0.05 8.49
CA PHE A 69 -17.06 0.56 7.38
C PHE A 69 -16.23 1.77 7.81
N ASN A 70 -16.81 2.70 8.56
CA ASN A 70 -16.12 3.92 9.01
C ASN A 70 -14.95 3.59 9.95
N GLN A 71 -15.03 2.51 10.75
CA GLN A 71 -13.87 2.04 11.54
C GLN A 71 -12.73 1.56 10.64
N GLY A 72 -13.03 0.73 9.63
CA GLY A 72 -12.02 0.26 8.68
C GLY A 72 -11.41 1.42 7.89
N PHE A 73 -12.24 2.36 7.41
CA PHE A 73 -11.82 3.56 6.71
C PHE A 73 -10.79 4.38 7.49
N ARG A 74 -11.10 4.70 8.75
CA ARG A 74 -10.19 5.45 9.62
C ARG A 74 -8.87 4.73 9.89
N CYS A 75 -8.85 3.40 9.84
CA CYS A 75 -7.62 2.62 9.95
C CYS A 75 -6.83 2.69 8.65
N PHE A 76 -7.44 2.31 7.52
CA PHE A 76 -6.70 2.17 6.28
C PHE A 76 -6.24 3.51 5.70
N ILE A 77 -6.94 4.62 5.95
CA ILE A 77 -6.51 5.94 5.48
C ILE A 77 -5.21 6.38 6.16
N ILE A 78 -5.04 6.06 7.46
CA ILE A 78 -3.81 6.32 8.20
C ILE A 78 -2.67 5.49 7.62
N VAL A 79 -2.93 4.21 7.34
CA VAL A 79 -1.94 3.35 6.68
C VAL A 79 -1.55 3.92 5.31
N THR A 80 -2.52 4.33 4.49
CA THR A 80 -2.25 4.92 3.16
C THR A 80 -1.35 6.15 3.28
N LEU A 81 -1.65 7.08 4.19
CA LEU A 81 -0.83 8.28 4.39
C LEU A 81 0.61 7.93 4.82
N MET A 82 0.76 6.96 5.72
CA MET A 82 2.07 6.49 6.15
C MET A 82 2.86 5.84 5.03
N MET A 83 2.22 4.97 4.24
CA MET A 83 2.88 4.27 3.15
C MET A 83 3.28 5.24 2.03
N VAL A 84 2.45 6.25 1.74
CA VAL A 84 2.80 7.31 0.78
C VAL A 84 4.00 8.12 1.26
N ALA A 85 4.00 8.55 2.53
CA ALA A 85 5.15 9.25 3.10
C ALA A 85 6.42 8.39 3.05
N PHE A 86 6.31 7.11 3.41
CA PHE A 86 7.39 6.14 3.29
C PHE A 86 7.88 6.00 1.85
N THR A 87 7.00 5.82 0.87
CA THR A 87 7.36 5.72 -0.56
C THR A 87 8.14 6.94 -1.04
N VAL A 88 7.70 8.16 -0.67
CA VAL A 88 8.39 9.40 -1.04
C VAL A 88 9.78 9.46 -0.42
N ILE A 89 9.90 9.18 0.88
CA ILE A 89 11.18 9.22 1.60
C ILE A 89 12.13 8.17 1.03
N PHE A 90 11.66 6.93 0.90
CA PHE A 90 12.44 5.80 0.41
C PHE A 90 12.93 6.04 -1.03
N SER A 91 12.06 6.52 -1.91
CA SER A 91 12.44 6.84 -3.30
C SER A 91 13.46 7.98 -3.40
N LYS A 92 13.46 8.93 -2.46
CA LYS A 92 14.47 10.00 -2.39
C LYS A 92 15.80 9.51 -1.82
N MET A 93 15.77 8.57 -0.88
CA MET A 93 16.97 7.96 -0.29
C MET A 93 17.65 6.99 -1.26
N HIS A 94 16.90 6.39 -2.18
CA HIS A 94 17.38 5.40 -3.14
C HIS A 94 17.14 5.81 -4.61
N PRO A 95 17.77 6.90 -5.09
CA PRO A 95 17.61 7.37 -6.47
C PRO A 95 18.13 6.38 -7.52
N GLU A 96 18.99 5.43 -7.13
CA GLU A 96 19.51 4.36 -7.98
C GLU A 96 18.39 3.55 -8.65
N PHE A 97 17.27 3.32 -7.95
CA PHE A 97 16.15 2.56 -8.48
C PHE A 97 15.49 3.22 -9.67
N SER A 98 15.39 4.56 -9.69
CA SER A 98 14.88 5.29 -10.85
C SER A 98 15.75 5.05 -12.09
N THR A 99 17.07 4.98 -11.91
CA THR A 99 18.00 4.73 -13.03
C THR A 99 17.97 3.28 -13.49
N GLU A 100 17.95 2.32 -12.55
CA GLU A 100 17.91 0.90 -12.86
C GLU A 100 16.61 0.50 -13.56
N THR A 101 15.46 0.95 -13.03
CA THR A 101 14.15 0.68 -13.65
C THR A 101 14.01 1.36 -15.01
N ALA A 102 14.55 2.57 -15.20
CA ALA A 102 14.58 3.22 -16.50
C ALA A 102 15.40 2.42 -17.54
N ARG A 103 16.53 1.81 -17.12
CA ARG A 103 17.31 0.92 -17.99
C ARG A 103 16.50 -0.32 -18.38
N MET A 104 15.84 -0.96 -17.42
CA MET A 104 14.98 -2.13 -17.70
C MET A 104 13.82 -1.76 -18.63
N TYR A 105 13.20 -0.60 -18.41
CA TYR A 105 12.13 -0.08 -19.27
C TYR A 105 12.62 0.19 -20.70
N LYS A 106 13.83 0.73 -20.87
CA LYS A 106 14.45 0.89 -22.19
C LYS A 106 14.65 -0.45 -22.91
N GLU A 107 15.19 -1.45 -22.20
CA GLU A 107 15.37 -2.79 -22.75
C GLU A 107 14.05 -3.42 -23.19
N GLN A 108 12.97 -3.18 -22.43
CA GLN A 108 11.63 -3.61 -22.81
C GLN A 108 11.14 -2.88 -24.08
N LEU A 109 11.28 -1.56 -24.14
CA LEU A 109 10.87 -0.78 -25.32
C LEU A 109 11.61 -1.20 -26.59
N VAL A 110 12.91 -1.46 -26.53
CA VAL A 110 13.69 -1.93 -27.68
C VAL A 110 13.19 -3.29 -28.18
N LYS A 111 12.74 -4.17 -27.27
CA LYS A 111 12.21 -5.49 -27.61
C LYS A 111 10.79 -5.44 -28.17
N GLU A 112 9.94 -4.60 -27.59
CA GLU A 112 8.48 -4.63 -27.80
C GLU A 112 7.98 -3.53 -28.74
N ALA A 113 8.60 -2.34 -28.72
CA ALA A 113 8.16 -1.18 -29.49
C ALA A 113 8.86 -1.09 -30.85
N LYS A 114 8.56 -2.05 -31.74
CA LYS A 114 9.17 -2.19 -33.08
C LYS A 114 9.00 -0.96 -33.99
N SER A 115 8.09 -0.05 -33.68
CA SER A 115 7.80 1.14 -34.49
C SER A 115 8.47 2.43 -34.00
N LYS A 116 9.20 2.40 -32.86
CA LYS A 116 9.80 3.60 -32.29
C LYS A 116 11.22 3.80 -32.81
N THR A 117 11.55 5.04 -33.16
CA THR A 117 12.91 5.47 -33.46
C THR A 117 13.76 5.50 -32.18
N PRO A 118 15.10 5.45 -32.30
CA PRO A 118 15.98 5.56 -31.13
C PRO A 118 15.74 6.83 -30.30
N ALA A 119 15.46 7.97 -30.95
CA ALA A 119 15.20 9.23 -30.26
C ALA A 119 13.90 9.20 -29.43
N GLU A 120 12.83 8.60 -29.96
CA GLU A 120 11.57 8.43 -29.23
C GLU A 120 11.75 7.52 -28.01
N ILE A 121 12.56 6.46 -28.14
CA ILE A 121 12.87 5.57 -27.01
C ILE A 121 13.61 6.33 -25.90
N GLU A 122 14.63 7.13 -26.22
CA GLU A 122 15.35 7.91 -25.19
C GLU A 122 14.45 8.94 -24.49
N GLU A 123 13.57 9.61 -25.25
CA GLU A 123 12.63 10.58 -24.70
C GLU A 123 11.68 9.92 -23.69
N GLU A 124 11.12 8.76 -24.05
CA GLU A 124 10.22 8.01 -23.16
C GLU A 124 10.92 7.50 -21.91
N VAL A 125 12.14 6.98 -22.05
CA VAL A 125 12.95 6.51 -20.92
C VAL A 125 13.28 7.66 -19.98
N THR A 126 13.60 8.84 -20.52
CA THR A 126 13.86 10.05 -19.73
C THR A 126 12.60 10.49 -18.98
N ARG A 127 11.44 10.49 -19.63
CA ARG A 127 10.15 10.79 -19.00
C ARG A 127 9.81 9.79 -17.90
N TYR A 128 10.02 8.50 -18.15
CA TYR A 128 9.82 7.44 -17.15
C TYR A 128 10.72 7.66 -15.92
N LYS A 129 12.02 7.87 -16.14
CA LYS A 129 13.00 8.11 -15.08
C LYS A 129 12.60 9.31 -14.21
N ASN A 130 12.28 10.44 -14.84
CA ASN A 130 11.89 11.67 -14.15
C ASN A 130 10.53 11.54 -13.43
N GLY A 131 9.62 10.75 -13.98
CA GLY A 131 8.29 10.47 -13.41
C GLY A 131 8.27 9.35 -12.38
N TYR A 132 9.38 8.67 -12.13
CA TYR A 132 9.46 7.44 -11.31
C TYR A 132 8.81 7.61 -9.92
N THR A 133 9.25 8.61 -9.15
CA THR A 133 8.72 8.87 -7.81
C THR A 133 7.23 9.18 -7.85
N THR A 134 6.79 9.96 -8.82
CA THR A 134 5.38 10.31 -9.03
C THR A 134 4.55 9.06 -9.31
N MET A 135 5.03 8.17 -10.18
CA MET A 135 4.39 6.90 -10.49
C MET A 135 4.27 6.00 -9.26
N LEU A 136 5.33 5.89 -8.46
CA LEU A 136 5.29 5.13 -7.20
C LEU A 136 4.26 5.70 -6.22
N VAL A 137 4.21 7.02 -6.06
CA VAL A 137 3.26 7.68 -5.16
C VAL A 137 1.82 7.43 -5.61
N TYR A 138 1.51 7.60 -6.89
CA TYR A 138 0.18 7.29 -7.41
C TYR A 138 -0.19 5.83 -7.21
N SER A 139 0.75 4.92 -7.50
CA SER A 139 0.55 3.48 -7.33
C SER A 139 0.27 3.12 -5.86
N SER A 140 1.01 3.71 -4.92
CA SER A 140 0.79 3.55 -3.49
C SER A 140 -0.58 4.09 -3.06
N ILE A 141 -0.94 5.32 -3.46
CA ILE A 141 -2.23 5.93 -3.11
C ILE A 141 -3.38 5.04 -3.56
N PHE A 142 -3.46 4.76 -4.87
CA PHE A 142 -4.60 4.02 -5.42
C PHE A 142 -4.59 2.55 -5.00
N GLY A 143 -3.42 1.92 -4.94
CA GLY A 143 -3.27 0.54 -4.51
C GLY A 143 -3.81 0.32 -3.09
N TYR A 144 -3.38 1.14 -2.14
CA TYR A 144 -3.88 1.02 -0.77
C TYR A 144 -5.33 1.47 -0.64
N LEU A 145 -5.77 2.56 -1.28
CA LEU A 145 -7.17 3.00 -1.18
C LEU A 145 -8.15 1.96 -1.75
N ILE A 146 -7.87 1.37 -2.90
CA ILE A 146 -8.76 0.37 -3.52
C ILE A 146 -8.83 -0.89 -2.67
N ILE A 147 -7.67 -1.46 -2.29
CA ILE A 147 -7.63 -2.69 -1.49
C ILE A 147 -8.24 -2.44 -0.11
N GLY A 148 -7.91 -1.31 0.52
CA GLY A 148 -8.42 -0.92 1.83
C GLY A 148 -9.93 -0.77 1.84
N ALA A 149 -10.51 -0.11 0.82
CA ALA A 149 -11.95 0.01 0.66
C ALA A 149 -12.62 -1.35 0.45
N ALA A 150 -12.07 -2.20 -0.43
CA ALA A 150 -12.62 -3.53 -0.70
C ALA A 150 -12.62 -4.42 0.55
N VAL A 151 -11.49 -4.52 1.24
CA VAL A 151 -11.36 -5.34 2.47
C VAL A 151 -12.26 -4.82 3.58
N THR A 152 -12.34 -3.49 3.73
CA THR A 152 -13.24 -2.85 4.68
C THR A 152 -14.70 -3.18 4.38
N ALA A 153 -15.13 -3.04 3.12
CA ALA A 153 -16.50 -3.34 2.71
C ALA A 153 -16.86 -4.81 2.95
N VAL A 154 -15.99 -5.74 2.53
CA VAL A 154 -16.21 -7.18 2.71
C VAL A 154 -16.29 -7.53 4.20
N THR A 155 -15.36 -7.04 5.02
CA THR A 155 -15.35 -7.34 6.46
C THR A 155 -16.53 -6.70 7.17
N ALA A 156 -16.90 -5.46 6.83
CA ALA A 156 -18.08 -4.79 7.38
C ALA A 156 -19.36 -5.56 7.03
N ALA A 157 -19.51 -6.01 5.78
CA ALA A 157 -20.66 -6.80 5.35
C ALA A 157 -20.76 -8.16 6.07
N ILE A 158 -19.64 -8.88 6.21
CA ILE A 158 -19.61 -10.17 6.92
C ILE A 158 -19.98 -10.00 8.40
N THR A 159 -19.44 -8.96 9.05
CA THR A 159 -19.67 -8.73 10.48
C THR A 159 -21.07 -8.22 10.80
N THR A 160 -21.73 -7.54 9.85
CA THR A 160 -23.13 -7.10 10.00
C THR A 160 -24.15 -8.13 9.57
N ARG A 161 -23.88 -8.98 8.58
CA ARG A 161 -24.81 -10.04 8.13
C ARG A 161 -24.92 -11.23 9.10
N ARG A 162 -23.94 -11.44 9.97
CA ARG A 162 -23.95 -12.54 10.97
C ARG A 162 -24.86 -12.26 12.19
N ARG A 163 -25.78 -11.32 12.06
CA ARG A 163 -26.85 -10.99 13.03
C ARG A 163 -28.10 -10.58 12.28
#